data_AF-A0A9E7AGD0-F1
#
_entry.id   AF-A0A9E7AGD0-F1
#
_cell.length_a   1.000
_cell.length_b   1.000
_cell.length_c   1.000
_cell.angle_alpha   90.00
_cell.angle_beta   90.00
_cell.angle_gamma   90.00
#
_symmetry.space_group_name_H-M   'P 1'
#
loop_
_entity.id
_entity.type
_entity.pdbx_description
1 polymer ?
#
loop_
_entity_poly.entity_id
_entity_poly.type
_entity_poly.pdbx_seq_one_letter_code
_entity_poly.pdbx_strand_id
1 'polypeptide(L)'
;MIGGDSIAIGHFNCIGYAFSGYVGKLFAKKNEEEGEKEAKELPEFFKLFKDFVFSVALFMIVLFYVVTIACLVTGHFGDTLANNKPFTSYFGNDMWWIWPFLAGLQFAAGMSVLVYGVRQFIAEITAAFVGISEKLIPDARPAVDCPAIFPFAPNAVIIGFIGSFLGGLVAMALMVAFHSPTIMIPAAGICFFSGGTCGVCGYAYGGWRGALLGSFLVGIFLTAGPLILYPAFAQLGIAEASFPNVDYNIVGSIIYGIGSLFGLA
;
A
#
# COMPACT_ATOMS: atom_id res chain seq x y z
N MET A 1 -3.32 -15.35 9.22
CA MET A 1 -2.80 -13.97 9.17
C MET A 1 -2.61 -13.38 10.56
N ILE A 2 -3.65 -13.33 11.41
CA ILE A 2 -3.57 -12.70 12.75
C ILE A 2 -3.57 -13.70 13.92
N GLY A 3 -3.49 -15.01 13.67
CA GLY A 3 -3.50 -16.04 14.72
C GLY A 3 -4.89 -16.37 15.30
N GLY A 4 -5.95 -15.78 14.75
CA GLY A 4 -7.35 -16.03 15.12
C GLY A 4 -8.31 -15.49 14.05
N ASP A 5 -9.60 -15.48 14.37
CA ASP A 5 -10.70 -15.01 13.50
C ASP A 5 -11.49 -13.88 14.18
N SER A 6 -10.88 -13.09 15.06
CA SER A 6 -11.60 -12.10 15.87
C SER A 6 -12.05 -10.85 15.09
N ILE A 7 -11.41 -10.55 13.96
CA ILE A 7 -11.68 -9.37 13.14
C ILE A 7 -11.58 -9.73 11.65
N ALA A 8 -12.33 -9.02 10.81
CA ALA A 8 -12.24 -9.06 9.36
C ALA A 8 -11.67 -7.75 8.80
N ILE A 9 -11.23 -7.75 7.54
CA ILE A 9 -10.80 -6.52 6.85
C ILE A 9 -12.00 -5.96 6.07
N GLY A 10 -12.40 -4.75 6.41
CA GLY A 10 -13.39 -3.96 5.66
C GLY A 10 -12.69 -2.79 4.99
N HIS A 11 -12.20 -2.99 3.77
CA HIS A 11 -11.47 -1.98 3.02
C HIS A 11 -11.72 -2.12 1.51
N PHE A 12 -11.28 -1.15 0.71
CA PHE A 12 -11.58 -1.07 -0.73
C PHE A 12 -10.67 -1.90 -1.65
N ASN A 13 -9.95 -2.87 -1.09
CA ASN A 13 -8.89 -3.58 -1.82
C ASN A 13 -8.84 -5.08 -1.48
N CYS A 14 -9.95 -5.62 -0.98
CA CYS A 14 -10.08 -7.00 -0.52
C CYS A 14 -9.81 -8.01 -1.65
N ILE A 15 -10.18 -7.71 -2.89
CA ILE A 15 -9.86 -8.56 -4.06
C ILE A 15 -8.34 -8.61 -4.25
N GLY A 16 -7.67 -7.45 -4.16
CA GLY A 16 -6.21 -7.37 -4.23
C GLY A 16 -5.52 -8.11 -3.09
N TYR A 17 -6.05 -8.02 -1.87
CA TYR A 17 -5.52 -8.71 -0.69
C TYR A 17 -5.63 -10.24 -0.85
N ALA A 18 -6.78 -10.73 -1.28
CA ALA A 18 -6.99 -12.14 -1.57
C ALA A 18 -6.05 -12.60 -2.69
N PHE A 19 -5.95 -11.85 -3.78
CA PHE A 19 -5.04 -12.14 -4.89
C PHE A 19 -3.58 -12.25 -4.42
N SER A 20 -3.10 -11.29 -3.62
CA SER A 20 -1.75 -11.36 -3.05
C SER A 20 -1.53 -12.62 -2.20
N GLY A 21 -2.54 -13.00 -1.40
CA GLY A 21 -2.52 -14.26 -0.66
C GLY A 21 -2.43 -15.50 -1.57
N TYR A 22 -3.17 -15.53 -2.69
CA TYR A 22 -3.08 -16.59 -3.68
C TYR A 22 -1.72 -16.64 -4.38
N VAL A 23 -1.15 -15.48 -4.75
CA VAL A 23 0.21 -15.40 -5.29
C VAL A 23 1.22 -15.96 -4.28
N GLY A 24 1.03 -15.70 -2.99
CA GLY A 24 1.84 -16.29 -1.93
C GLY A 24 1.86 -17.83 -1.94
N LYS A 25 0.75 -18.47 -2.30
CA LYS A 25 0.67 -19.94 -2.39
C LYS A 25 1.58 -20.55 -3.46
N LEU A 26 2.00 -19.78 -4.47
CA LEU A 26 2.98 -20.24 -5.47
C LEU A 26 4.32 -20.63 -4.83
N PHE A 27 4.63 -20.07 -3.65
CA PHE A 27 5.85 -20.34 -2.91
C PHE A 27 5.65 -21.30 -1.73
N ALA A 28 4.42 -21.76 -1.47
CA ALA A 28 4.12 -22.59 -0.29
C ALA A 28 4.91 -23.91 -0.28
N LYS A 29 4.93 -24.64 -1.41
CA LYS A 29 5.67 -25.90 -1.54
C LYS A 29 7.18 -25.73 -1.34
N LYS A 30 7.74 -24.66 -1.89
CA LYS A 30 9.17 -24.32 -1.75
C LYS A 30 9.52 -23.96 -0.30
N ASN A 31 8.61 -23.31 0.41
CA ASN A 31 8.78 -22.97 1.82
C ASN A 31 8.66 -24.19 2.75
N GLU A 32 7.86 -25.18 2.38
CA GLU A 32 7.81 -26.48 3.07
C GLU A 32 9.12 -27.28 2.87
N GLU A 33 9.69 -27.24 1.67
CA GLU A 33 10.97 -27.91 1.32
C GLU A 33 12.19 -27.24 1.97
N GLU A 34 12.25 -25.90 2.03
CA GLU A 34 13.30 -25.12 2.70
C GLU A 34 13.14 -25.15 4.25
N GLY A 35 12.00 -25.62 4.76
CA GLY A 35 11.63 -25.58 6.18
C GLY A 35 11.08 -24.21 6.60
N GLU A 36 9.97 -24.22 7.36
CA GLU A 36 9.22 -23.01 7.76
C GLU A 36 10.07 -21.92 8.43
N LYS A 37 11.17 -22.29 9.11
CA LYS A 37 12.08 -21.35 9.77
C LYS A 37 12.94 -20.60 8.74
N GLU A 38 13.57 -21.28 7.79
CA GLU A 38 14.46 -20.64 6.80
C GLU A 38 13.66 -19.88 5.74
N ALA A 39 12.48 -20.37 5.35
CA ALA A 39 11.59 -19.67 4.42
C ALA A 39 11.02 -18.35 4.98
N LYS A 40 10.91 -18.25 6.32
CA LYS A 40 10.54 -17.02 7.04
C LYS A 40 11.76 -16.21 7.50
N GLU A 41 12.98 -16.75 7.42
CA GLU A 41 14.18 -15.98 7.66
C GLU A 41 14.38 -14.98 6.51
N LEU A 42 14.34 -13.70 6.86
CA LEU A 42 14.70 -12.63 5.96
C LEU A 42 16.19 -12.79 5.57
N PRO A 43 16.56 -12.62 4.28
CA PRO A 43 17.96 -12.59 3.88
C PRO A 43 18.75 -11.57 4.70
N GLU A 44 20.07 -11.70 4.82
CA GLU A 44 20.88 -10.94 5.77
C GLU A 44 20.71 -9.41 5.67
N PHE A 45 20.62 -8.87 4.44
CA PHE A 45 20.27 -7.45 4.20
C PHE A 45 18.90 -7.06 4.77
N PHE A 46 17.92 -7.97 4.70
CA PHE A 46 16.58 -7.78 5.23
C PHE A 46 16.50 -7.98 6.76
N LYS A 47 17.53 -8.54 7.42
CA LYS A 47 17.60 -8.64 8.90
C LYS A 47 17.81 -7.26 9.55
N LEU A 48 18.34 -6.28 8.82
CA LEU A 48 18.34 -4.86 9.21
C LEU A 48 16.92 -4.34 9.46
N PHE A 49 15.92 -4.96 8.80
CA PHE A 49 14.52 -4.56 8.88
C PHE A 49 13.74 -5.29 9.99
N LYS A 50 14.43 -5.85 10.99
CA LYS A 50 13.78 -6.51 12.13
C LYS A 50 13.03 -5.54 13.04
N ASP A 51 13.56 -4.33 13.20
CA ASP A 51 12.88 -3.25 13.91
C ASP A 51 12.03 -2.46 12.92
N PHE A 52 10.70 -2.55 13.08
CA PHE A 52 9.74 -1.93 12.18
C PHE A 52 9.90 -0.41 12.07
N VAL A 53 10.14 0.28 13.19
CA VAL A 53 10.19 1.75 13.20
C VAL A 53 11.48 2.22 12.52
N PHE A 54 12.61 1.59 12.84
CA PHE A 54 13.89 1.84 12.20
C PHE A 54 13.83 1.55 10.69
N SER A 55 13.19 0.44 10.31
CA SER A 55 13.01 0.02 8.92
C SER A 55 12.26 1.06 8.08
N VAL A 56 11.13 1.53 8.61
CA VAL A 56 10.31 2.56 7.97
C VAL A 56 11.09 3.87 7.86
N ALA A 57 11.79 4.26 8.93
CA ALA A 57 12.62 5.47 8.94
C ALA A 57 13.70 5.41 7.85
N LEU A 58 14.50 4.35 7.84
CA LEU A 58 15.59 4.18 6.88
C LEU A 58 15.06 4.20 5.44
N PHE A 59 14.00 3.44 5.16
CA PHE A 59 13.42 3.41 3.82
C PHE A 59 12.93 4.79 3.38
N MET A 60 12.18 5.49 4.22
CA MET A 60 11.62 6.80 3.86
C MET A 60 12.70 7.87 3.74
N ILE A 61 13.73 7.85 4.59
CA ILE A 61 14.89 8.73 4.45
C ILE A 61 15.53 8.53 3.07
N VAL A 62 15.81 7.28 2.68
CA VAL A 62 16.40 6.97 1.37
C VAL A 62 15.48 7.44 0.23
N LEU A 63 14.18 7.15 0.31
CA LEU A 63 13.21 7.56 -0.70
C LEU A 63 13.16 9.09 -0.85
N PHE A 64 13.07 9.84 0.25
CA PHE A 64 13.06 11.29 0.20
C PHE A 64 14.38 11.84 -0.36
N TYR A 65 15.53 11.26 -0.01
CA TYR A 65 16.80 11.68 -0.61
C TYR A 65 16.83 11.44 -2.12
N VAL A 66 16.38 10.27 -2.58
CA VAL A 66 16.29 9.96 -4.02
C VAL A 66 15.43 10.99 -4.74
N VAL A 67 14.24 11.31 -4.21
CA VAL A 67 13.33 12.30 -4.81
C VAL A 67 13.96 13.70 -4.81
N THR A 68 14.52 14.15 -3.69
CA THR A 68 15.14 15.47 -3.57
C THR A 68 16.34 15.63 -4.51
N ILE A 69 17.21 14.62 -4.61
CA ILE A 69 18.36 14.63 -5.52
C ILE A 69 17.88 14.58 -6.98
N ALA A 70 16.86 13.78 -7.29
CA ALA A 70 16.30 13.74 -8.63
C ALA A 70 15.76 15.12 -9.05
N CYS A 71 15.00 15.81 -8.19
CA CYS A 71 14.52 17.17 -8.44
C CYS A 71 15.68 18.16 -8.63
N LEU A 72 16.76 18.03 -7.85
CA LEU A 72 17.94 18.89 -8.00
C LEU A 72 18.64 18.69 -9.35
N VAL A 73 18.93 17.44 -9.72
CA VAL A 73 19.68 17.10 -10.94
C VAL A 73 18.88 17.40 -12.21
N THR A 74 17.55 17.26 -12.16
CA THR A 74 16.67 17.53 -13.29
C THR A 74 16.26 19.01 -13.41
N GLY A 75 16.69 19.87 -12.48
CA GLY A 75 16.38 21.30 -12.50
C GLY A 75 14.99 21.66 -11.98
N HIS A 76 14.22 20.69 -11.48
CA HIS A 76 12.86 20.85 -10.93
C HIS A 76 12.84 21.20 -9.43
N PHE A 77 13.97 21.66 -8.88
CA PHE A 77 14.11 21.93 -7.45
C PHE A 77 13.25 23.09 -6.95
N GLY A 78 12.94 24.05 -7.83
CA GLY A 78 12.10 25.22 -7.55
C GLY A 78 10.63 25.07 -7.95
N ASP A 79 10.25 23.90 -8.48
CA ASP A 79 8.91 23.72 -9.06
C ASP A 79 7.82 23.84 -8.01
N THR A 80 6.68 24.41 -8.43
CA THR A 80 5.47 24.46 -7.62
C THR A 80 4.78 23.10 -7.68
N LEU A 81 4.62 22.47 -6.52
CA LEU A 81 3.91 21.20 -6.40
C LEU A 81 2.39 21.40 -6.55
N ALA A 82 1.65 20.30 -6.70
CA ALA A 82 0.19 20.29 -6.86
C ALA A 82 -0.59 21.01 -5.73
N ASN A 83 0.03 21.22 -4.56
CA ASN A 83 -0.58 21.97 -3.47
C ASN A 83 -0.29 23.48 -3.50
N ASN A 84 0.17 23.99 -4.64
CA ASN A 84 0.54 25.40 -4.86
C ASN A 84 1.68 25.90 -3.96
N LYS A 85 2.57 25.01 -3.54
CA LYS A 85 3.78 25.36 -2.78
C LYS A 85 5.03 24.98 -3.55
N PRO A 86 6.07 25.84 -3.61
CA PRO A 86 7.34 25.45 -4.20
C PRO A 86 7.97 24.34 -3.37
N PHE A 87 8.62 23.38 -4.02
CA PHE A 87 9.30 22.28 -3.33
C PHE A 87 10.31 22.78 -2.27
N THR A 88 10.96 23.90 -2.53
CA THR A 88 11.88 24.56 -1.59
C THR A 88 11.24 25.03 -0.28
N SER A 89 9.93 25.28 -0.25
CA SER A 89 9.23 25.73 0.96
C SER A 89 9.26 24.70 2.09
N TYR A 90 9.48 23.43 1.77
CA TYR A 90 9.57 22.35 2.75
C TYR A 90 10.87 22.35 3.54
N PHE A 91 11.94 22.94 3.01
CA PHE A 91 13.26 22.88 3.61
C PHE A 91 13.41 23.76 4.85
N GLY A 92 12.62 24.83 4.94
CA GLY A 92 12.65 25.79 6.04
C GLY A 92 13.93 26.63 6.15
N ASN A 93 15.01 26.28 5.43
CA ASN A 93 16.28 27.00 5.34
C ASN A 93 17.07 26.58 4.07
N ASP A 94 18.27 27.14 3.89
CA ASP A 94 19.16 26.81 2.77
C ASP A 94 19.81 25.40 2.88
N MET A 95 19.69 24.74 4.03
CA MET A 95 20.20 23.38 4.28
C MET A 95 19.20 22.32 3.82
N TRP A 96 18.80 22.41 2.54
CA TRP A 96 17.81 21.55 1.91
C TRP A 96 18.06 20.04 2.10
N TRP A 97 19.32 19.63 2.25
CA TRP A 97 19.72 18.24 2.42
C TRP A 97 19.37 17.66 3.80
N ILE A 98 19.01 18.48 4.78
CA ILE A 98 18.49 18.03 6.09
C ILE A 98 17.03 17.60 6.00
N TRP A 99 16.25 18.26 5.15
CA TRP A 99 14.81 18.01 5.07
C TRP A 99 14.44 16.55 4.74
N PRO A 100 15.06 15.85 3.77
CA PRO A 100 14.75 14.47 3.47
C PRO A 100 14.91 13.54 4.68
N PHE A 101 15.95 13.80 5.48
CA PHE A 101 16.22 13.06 6.71
C PHE A 101 15.10 13.29 7.75
N LEU A 102 14.72 14.54 8.00
CA LEU A 102 13.63 14.88 8.92
C LEU A 102 12.27 14.36 8.44
N ALA A 103 11.97 14.47 7.15
CA ALA A 103 10.74 13.98 6.54
C ALA A 103 10.59 12.46 6.70
N GLY A 104 11.67 11.71 6.49
CA GLY A 104 11.69 10.26 6.71
C GLY A 104 11.48 9.87 8.18
N LEU A 105 12.13 10.59 9.11
CA LEU A 105 11.90 10.39 10.55
C LEU A 105 10.47 10.74 10.98
N GLN A 106 9.89 11.82 10.44
CA GLN A 106 8.52 12.23 10.73
C GLN A 106 7.51 11.17 10.24
N PHE A 107 7.75 10.58 9.07
CA PHE A 107 6.93 9.47 8.59
C PHE A 107 7.00 8.27 9.54
N ALA A 108 8.20 7.88 9.98
CA ALA A 108 8.38 6.79 10.95
C ALA A 108 7.73 7.07 12.31
N ALA A 109 7.78 8.32 12.78
CA ALA A 109 7.08 8.75 13.99
C ALA A 109 5.55 8.62 13.83
N GLY A 110 5.00 9.09 12.70
CA GLY A 110 3.59 8.91 12.37
C GLY A 110 3.17 7.44 12.31
N MET A 111 4.03 6.58 11.76
CA MET A 111 3.80 5.14 11.72
C MET A 111 3.84 4.47 13.09
N SER A 112 4.74 4.91 13.97
CA SER A 112 4.76 4.46 15.36
C SER A 112 3.43 4.78 16.05
N VAL A 113 2.96 6.03 15.96
CA VAL A 113 1.67 6.47 16.51
C VAL A 113 0.52 5.62 15.95
N LEU A 114 0.52 5.37 14.63
CA LEU A 114 -0.49 4.54 13.99
C LEU A 114 -0.50 3.12 14.56
N VAL A 115 0.65 2.45 14.67
CA VAL A 115 0.72 1.07 15.18
C VAL A 115 0.26 0.98 16.63
N TYR A 116 0.64 1.94 17.49
CA TYR A 116 0.17 1.98 18.87
C TYR A 116 -1.34 2.24 18.96
N GLY A 117 -1.85 3.23 18.22
CA GLY A 117 -3.28 3.56 18.20
C GLY A 117 -4.14 2.42 17.68
N VAL A 118 -3.72 1.74 16.62
CA VAL A 118 -4.42 0.59 16.05
C VAL A 118 -4.50 -0.57 17.05
N ARG A 119 -3.41 -0.88 17.77
CA ARG A 119 -3.43 -1.95 18.78
C ARG A 119 -4.46 -1.66 19.88
N GLN A 120 -4.51 -0.43 20.37
CA GLN A 120 -5.48 0.00 21.37
C GLN A 120 -6.91 -0.07 20.82
N PHE A 121 -7.12 0.42 19.60
CA PHE A 121 -8.42 0.35 18.94
C PHE A 121 -8.93 -1.09 18.75
N ILE A 122 -8.08 -2.02 18.32
CA ILE A 122 -8.45 -3.43 18.12
C ILE A 122 -8.89 -4.07 19.44
N ALA A 123 -8.19 -3.77 20.54
CA ALA A 123 -8.53 -4.30 21.85
C ALA A 123 -9.94 -3.89 22.28
N GLU A 124 -10.27 -2.61 22.12
CA GLU A 124 -11.59 -2.07 22.49
C GLU A 124 -12.70 -2.52 21.53
N ILE A 125 -12.46 -2.52 20.21
CA ILE A 125 -13.51 -2.87 19.24
C ILE A 125 -13.86 -4.37 19.31
N THR A 126 -12.87 -5.22 19.57
CA THR A 126 -13.10 -6.67 19.72
C THR A 126 -13.93 -6.95 20.97
N ALA A 127 -13.62 -6.29 22.09
CA ALA A 127 -14.40 -6.42 23.32
C ALA A 127 -15.82 -5.89 23.16
N ALA A 128 -15.99 -4.73 22.50
CA ALA A 128 -17.31 -4.16 22.23
C ALA A 128 -18.18 -5.06 21.33
N PHE A 129 -17.57 -5.75 20.35
CA PHE A 129 -18.30 -6.62 19.44
C PHE A 129 -18.79 -7.92 20.06
N VAL A 130 -18.24 -8.36 21.21
CA VAL A 130 -18.79 -9.51 21.95
C VAL A 130 -20.28 -9.27 22.26
N GLY A 131 -20.64 -8.09 22.76
CA GLY A 131 -22.03 -7.76 23.08
C GLY A 131 -22.96 -7.71 21.86
N ILE A 132 -22.44 -7.30 20.70
CA ILE A 132 -23.19 -7.33 19.43
C ILE A 132 -23.37 -8.77 18.96
N SER A 133 -22.29 -9.57 19.02
CA SER A 133 -22.29 -10.96 18.58
C SER A 133 -23.21 -11.85 19.41
N GLU A 134 -23.32 -11.59 20.72
CA GLU A 134 -24.15 -12.39 21.63
C GLU A 134 -25.64 -12.00 21.59
N LYS A 135 -25.96 -10.73 21.30
CA LYS A 135 -27.33 -10.22 21.43
C LYS A 135 -28.05 -9.89 20.12
N LEU A 136 -27.32 -9.43 19.10
CA LEU A 136 -27.92 -8.87 17.88
C LEU A 136 -27.68 -9.75 16.67
N ILE A 137 -26.43 -10.12 16.41
CA ILE A 137 -26.04 -10.86 15.22
C ILE A 137 -25.08 -11.99 15.64
N PRO A 138 -25.59 -13.23 15.83
CA PRO A 138 -24.78 -14.38 16.18
C PRO A 138 -23.56 -14.52 15.26
N ASP A 139 -22.40 -14.80 15.85
CA ASP A 139 -21.11 -15.00 15.16
C ASP A 139 -20.58 -13.82 14.34
N ALA A 140 -21.14 -12.61 14.51
CA ALA A 140 -20.66 -11.42 13.82
C ALA A 140 -19.23 -11.06 14.24
N ARG A 141 -18.40 -10.75 13.23
CA ARG A 141 -17.03 -10.25 13.39
C ARG A 141 -16.94 -8.81 12.88
N PRO A 142 -16.30 -7.89 13.60
CA PRO A 142 -16.11 -6.53 13.10
C PRO A 142 -15.20 -6.52 11.88
N ALA A 143 -15.64 -5.88 10.79
CA ALA A 143 -14.80 -5.55 9.67
C ALA A 143 -14.15 -4.17 9.92
N VAL A 144 -12.82 -4.15 10.01
CA VAL A 144 -12.04 -2.95 10.36
C VAL A 144 -11.08 -2.57 9.25
N ASP A 145 -10.53 -1.36 9.34
CA ASP A 145 -9.60 -0.83 8.34
C ASP A 145 -8.33 -1.67 8.24
N CYS A 146 -7.72 -1.67 7.06
CA CYS A 146 -6.59 -2.50 6.68
C CYS A 146 -5.33 -2.36 7.57
N PRO A 147 -5.03 -1.23 8.25
CA PRO A 147 -3.90 -1.17 9.16
C PRO A 147 -4.08 -2.05 10.40
N ALA A 148 -5.29 -2.52 10.68
CA ALA A 148 -5.58 -3.39 11.82
C ALA A 148 -4.70 -4.66 11.84
N ILE A 149 -4.25 -5.13 10.67
CA ILE A 149 -3.41 -6.32 10.59
C ILE A 149 -1.90 -6.01 10.62
N PHE A 150 -1.50 -4.74 10.54
CA PHE A 150 -0.08 -4.35 10.48
C PHE A 150 0.71 -4.74 11.73
N PRO A 151 0.15 -4.61 12.96
CA PRO A 151 0.83 -5.04 14.17
C PRO A 151 1.25 -6.51 14.20
N PHE A 152 0.60 -7.38 13.42
CA PHE A 152 0.82 -8.83 13.44
C PHE A 152 1.95 -9.29 12.52
N ALA A 153 2.24 -8.53 11.45
CA ALA A 153 3.33 -8.84 10.51
C ALA A 153 4.00 -7.55 9.99
N PRO A 154 4.58 -6.72 10.87
CA PRO A 154 5.06 -5.38 10.50
C PRO A 154 6.15 -5.40 9.41
N ASN A 155 7.04 -6.40 9.42
CA ASN A 155 8.07 -6.51 8.39
C ASN A 155 7.48 -6.83 7.01
N ALA A 156 6.40 -7.62 6.96
CA ALA A 156 5.70 -7.92 5.72
C ALA A 156 5.00 -6.69 5.14
N VAL A 157 4.54 -5.76 5.99
CA VAL A 157 3.97 -4.47 5.55
C VAL A 157 5.00 -3.68 4.76
N ILE A 158 6.24 -3.62 5.22
CA ILE A 158 7.32 -2.86 4.55
C ILE A 158 7.69 -3.52 3.22
N ILE A 159 7.88 -4.83 3.20
CA ILE A 159 8.16 -5.57 1.97
C ILE A 159 7.02 -5.39 0.97
N GLY A 160 5.78 -5.43 1.45
CA GLY A 160 4.60 -5.19 0.64
C GLY A 160 4.54 -3.77 0.08
N PHE A 161 4.87 -2.76 0.88
CA PHE A 161 4.97 -1.38 0.43
C PHE A 161 6.04 -1.22 -0.66
N ILE A 162 7.25 -1.75 -0.44
CA ILE A 162 8.34 -1.72 -1.43
C ILE A 162 7.88 -2.39 -2.73
N GLY A 163 7.32 -3.61 -2.64
CA GLY A 163 6.81 -4.33 -3.79
C GLY A 163 5.77 -3.52 -4.54
N SER A 164 4.75 -3.02 -3.85
CA SER A 164 3.66 -2.23 -4.46
C SER A 164 4.15 -0.93 -5.07
N PHE A 165 5.07 -0.23 -4.42
CA PHE A 165 5.61 1.02 -4.93
C PHE A 165 6.44 0.78 -6.20
N LEU A 166 7.30 -0.24 -6.20
CA LEU A 166 8.04 -0.66 -7.40
C LEU A 166 7.11 -1.09 -8.52
N GLY A 167 6.05 -1.85 -8.21
CA GLY A 167 5.03 -2.24 -9.20
C GLY A 167 4.33 -1.03 -9.80
N GLY A 168 3.98 -0.05 -8.97
CA GLY A 168 3.39 1.20 -9.44
C GLY A 168 4.32 2.03 -10.32
N LEU A 169 5.61 2.11 -9.96
CA LEU A 169 6.62 2.77 -10.81
C LEU A 169 6.79 2.06 -12.15
N VAL A 170 6.76 0.73 -12.18
CA VAL A 170 6.78 -0.05 -13.43
C VAL A 170 5.54 0.25 -14.27
N ALA A 171 4.34 0.27 -13.68
CA ALA A 171 3.12 0.63 -14.38
C ALA A 171 3.19 2.04 -14.99
N MET A 172 3.66 3.03 -14.22
CA MET A 172 3.87 4.39 -14.70
C MET A 172 4.87 4.44 -15.86
N ALA A 173 6.00 3.75 -15.73
CA ALA A 173 7.02 3.68 -16.79
C ALA A 173 6.47 3.05 -18.08
N LEU A 174 5.64 2.00 -17.96
CA LEU A 174 4.96 1.39 -19.11
C LEU A 174 3.97 2.37 -19.76
N MET A 175 3.20 3.14 -18.99
CA MET A 175 2.31 4.16 -19.54
C MET A 175 3.09 5.21 -20.36
N VAL A 176 4.25 5.65 -19.85
CA VAL A 176 5.13 6.58 -20.55
C VAL A 176 5.69 5.94 -21.83
N ALA A 177 6.22 4.71 -21.75
CA ALA A 177 6.80 4.01 -22.89
C ALA A 177 5.78 3.75 -24.02
N PHE A 178 4.53 3.49 -23.66
CA PHE A 178 3.43 3.28 -24.62
C PHE A 178 2.69 4.56 -25.00
N HIS A 179 3.19 5.74 -24.62
CA HIS A 179 2.60 7.04 -24.96
C HIS A 179 1.12 7.15 -24.55
N SER A 180 0.78 6.63 -23.37
CA SER A 180 -0.58 6.74 -22.81
C SER A 180 -0.96 8.22 -22.67
N PRO A 181 -2.18 8.64 -23.09
CA PRO A 181 -2.63 10.02 -22.98
C PRO A 181 -2.78 10.49 -21.53
N THR A 182 -2.86 9.55 -20.59
CA THR A 182 -2.91 9.82 -19.16
C THR A 182 -1.85 8.96 -18.46
N ILE A 183 -1.04 9.61 -17.64
CA ILE A 183 -0.01 8.96 -16.82
C ILE A 183 -0.46 9.00 -15.37
N MET A 184 -0.70 7.82 -14.80
CA MET A 184 -1.02 7.70 -13.38
C MET A 184 0.26 7.58 -12.57
N ILE A 185 0.40 8.44 -11.56
CA ILE A 185 1.54 8.43 -10.64
C ILE A 185 1.17 7.57 -9.42
N PRO A 186 2.01 6.59 -9.02
CA PRO A 186 1.73 5.76 -7.87
C PRO A 186 1.66 6.60 -6.59
N ALA A 187 0.49 6.61 -5.94
CA ALA A 187 0.31 7.28 -4.67
C ALA A 187 1.01 6.50 -3.55
N ALA A 188 2.07 7.07 -2.98
CA ALA A 188 2.89 6.41 -1.95
C ALA A 188 2.06 5.94 -0.74
N GLY A 189 1.09 6.76 -0.29
CA GLY A 189 0.19 6.37 0.80
C GLY A 189 -0.66 5.14 0.48
N ILE A 190 -1.18 5.03 -0.75
CA ILE A 190 -1.98 3.87 -1.17
C ILE A 190 -1.08 2.64 -1.34
N CYS A 191 0.10 2.81 -1.94
CA CYS A 191 1.08 1.73 -2.01
C CYS A 191 1.49 1.23 -0.62
N PHE A 192 1.56 2.12 0.36
CA PHE A 192 1.85 1.76 1.75
C PHE A 192 0.70 0.97 2.38
N PHE A 193 -0.52 1.52 2.37
CA PHE A 193 -1.66 0.86 3.01
C PHE A 193 -2.08 -0.40 2.26
N SER A 194 -2.45 -0.27 0.98
CA SER A 194 -2.94 -1.40 0.19
C SER A 194 -1.81 -2.39 -0.12
N GLY A 195 -0.62 -1.91 -0.50
CA GLY A 195 0.53 -2.78 -0.75
C GLY A 195 1.07 -3.44 0.52
N GLY A 196 1.05 -2.74 1.65
CA GLY A 196 1.42 -3.30 2.95
C GLY A 196 0.47 -4.41 3.41
N THR A 197 -0.85 -4.21 3.28
CA THR A 197 -1.84 -5.26 3.55
C THR A 197 -1.67 -6.44 2.61
N CYS A 198 -1.44 -6.20 1.30
CA CYS A 198 -1.07 -7.26 0.35
C CYS A 198 0.17 -8.01 0.81
N GLY A 199 1.15 -7.31 1.40
CA GLY A 199 2.38 -7.88 1.92
C GLY A 199 2.10 -8.87 3.04
N VAL A 200 1.26 -8.48 4.01
CA VAL A 200 0.82 -9.38 5.09
C VAL A 200 0.05 -10.61 4.56
N CYS A 201 -0.85 -10.41 3.58
CA CYS A 201 -1.61 -11.50 2.98
C CYS A 201 -0.73 -12.48 2.21
N GLY A 202 0.19 -11.97 1.38
CA GLY A 202 1.15 -12.78 0.61
C GLY A 202 2.16 -13.47 1.51
N TYR A 203 2.59 -12.80 2.58
CA TYR A 203 3.49 -13.36 3.59
C TYR A 203 2.90 -14.57 4.30
N ALA A 204 1.59 -14.55 4.57
CA ALA A 204 0.91 -15.62 5.30
C ALA A 204 1.05 -17.00 4.63
N TYR A 205 1.21 -17.05 3.30
CA TYR A 205 1.36 -18.30 2.54
C TYR A 205 2.74 -18.46 1.90
N GLY A 206 3.37 -17.35 1.49
CA GLY A 206 4.58 -17.36 0.66
C GLY A 206 5.82 -16.74 1.30
N GLY A 207 5.76 -16.35 2.59
CA GLY A 207 6.87 -15.65 3.25
C GLY A 207 7.23 -14.33 2.55
N TRP A 208 8.49 -13.91 2.66
CA TRP A 208 8.92 -12.62 2.09
C TRP A 208 8.79 -12.55 0.56
N ARG A 209 8.95 -13.70 -0.14
CA ARG A 209 8.79 -13.79 -1.60
C ARG A 209 7.34 -13.56 -2.01
N GLY A 210 6.40 -14.19 -1.30
CA GLY A 210 4.96 -13.98 -1.50
C GLY A 210 4.53 -12.55 -1.20
N ALA A 211 5.05 -11.96 -0.12
CA ALA A 211 4.81 -10.57 0.22
C ALA A 211 5.27 -9.60 -0.88
N LEU A 212 6.48 -9.80 -1.40
CA LEU A 212 7.05 -8.94 -2.42
C LEU A 212 6.32 -9.06 -3.76
N LEU A 213 6.18 -10.30 -4.28
CA LEU A 213 5.57 -10.52 -5.60
C LEU A 213 4.07 -10.18 -5.60
N GLY A 214 3.34 -10.62 -4.57
CA GLY A 214 1.91 -10.36 -4.45
C GLY A 214 1.62 -8.86 -4.41
N SER A 215 2.34 -8.11 -3.58
CA SER A 215 2.20 -6.65 -3.53
C SER A 215 2.70 -5.96 -4.79
N PHE A 216 3.74 -6.45 -5.46
CA PHE A 216 4.23 -5.88 -6.72
C PHE A 216 3.16 -5.95 -7.83
N LEU A 217 2.54 -7.11 -8.01
CA LEU A 217 1.49 -7.29 -9.01
C LEU A 217 0.26 -6.43 -8.69
N VAL A 218 -0.13 -6.37 -7.41
CA VAL A 218 -1.23 -5.48 -7.00
C VAL A 218 -0.84 -4.01 -7.18
N GLY A 219 0.42 -3.62 -6.93
CA GLY A 219 0.92 -2.26 -7.14
C GLY A 219 0.84 -1.78 -8.59
N ILE A 220 1.10 -2.68 -9.54
CA ILE A 220 0.87 -2.41 -10.97
C ILE A 220 -0.60 -2.05 -11.18
N PHE A 221 -1.52 -2.86 -10.67
CA PHE A 221 -2.95 -2.63 -10.83
C PHE A 221 -3.46 -1.39 -10.08
N LEU A 222 -2.95 -1.11 -8.88
CA LEU A 222 -3.28 0.10 -8.11
C LEU A 222 -2.97 1.37 -8.91
N THR A 223 -1.96 1.33 -9.78
CA THR A 223 -1.55 2.48 -10.58
C THR A 223 -2.24 2.49 -11.95
N ALA A 224 -2.33 1.33 -12.62
CA ALA A 224 -2.87 1.23 -13.97
C ALA A 224 -4.40 1.04 -14.05
N GLY A 225 -5.01 0.35 -13.09
CA GLY A 225 -6.45 0.10 -13.02
C GLY A 225 -7.29 1.38 -13.15
N PRO A 226 -6.93 2.48 -12.45
CA PRO A 226 -7.57 3.79 -12.60
C PRO A 226 -7.74 4.32 -14.02
N LEU A 227 -6.89 3.91 -14.98
CA LEU A 227 -7.00 4.35 -16.37
C LEU A 227 -8.32 3.95 -17.02
N ILE A 228 -8.93 2.85 -16.56
CA ILE A 228 -10.19 2.34 -17.13
C ILE A 228 -11.34 3.28 -16.81
N LEU A 229 -11.43 3.74 -15.57
CA LEU A 229 -12.53 4.59 -15.09
C LEU A 229 -12.23 6.08 -15.19
N TYR A 230 -10.99 6.47 -15.43
CA TYR A 230 -10.59 7.88 -15.51
C TYR A 230 -11.40 8.70 -16.54
N PRO A 231 -11.68 8.22 -17.77
CA PRO A 231 -12.50 8.97 -18.72
C PRO A 231 -13.91 9.28 -18.17
N ALA A 232 -14.52 8.32 -17.49
CA ALA A 232 -15.84 8.50 -16.88
C ALA A 232 -15.80 9.52 -15.73
N PHE A 233 -14.78 9.44 -14.87
CA PHE A 233 -14.58 10.41 -13.79
C PHE A 233 -14.30 11.82 -14.30
N ALA A 234 -13.51 11.96 -15.36
CA ALA A 234 -13.23 13.24 -15.99
C ALA A 234 -14.50 13.91 -16.54
N GLN A 235 -15.42 13.13 -17.14
CA GLN A 235 -16.72 13.65 -17.60
C GLN A 235 -17.61 14.13 -16.45
N LEU A 236 -17.49 13.53 -15.27
CA LEU A 236 -18.19 13.94 -14.05
C LEU A 236 -17.53 15.14 -13.34
N GLY A 237 -16.48 15.73 -13.95
CA GLY A 237 -15.75 16.87 -13.39
C GLY A 237 -14.67 16.50 -12.37
N ILE A 238 -14.39 15.21 -12.17
CA ILE A 238 -13.27 14.72 -11.36
C ILE A 238 -12.05 14.60 -12.29
N ALA A 239 -11.54 15.76 -12.72
CA ALA A 239 -10.32 15.83 -13.51
C ALA A 239 -9.07 15.72 -12.60
N GLU A 240 -7.98 15.16 -13.13
CA GLU A 240 -6.66 15.06 -12.46
C GLU A 240 -6.60 14.17 -11.20
N ALA A 241 -7.71 13.53 -10.83
CA ALA A 241 -7.77 12.60 -9.72
C ALA A 241 -8.45 11.29 -10.14
N SER A 242 -8.08 10.20 -9.47
CA SER A 242 -8.75 8.92 -9.62
C SER A 242 -8.63 8.12 -8.32
N PHE A 243 -9.35 7.00 -8.25
CA PHE A 243 -9.41 6.12 -7.09
C PHE A 243 -8.58 4.87 -7.36
N PRO A 244 -7.40 4.72 -6.75
CA PRO A 244 -6.47 3.63 -7.08
C PRO A 244 -6.87 2.26 -6.55
N ASN A 245 -7.87 2.15 -5.66
CA ASN A 245 -8.15 0.88 -5.01
C ASN A 245 -8.66 -0.19 -6.01
N VAL A 246 -8.21 -1.43 -5.82
CA VAL A 246 -8.48 -2.57 -6.68
C VAL A 246 -9.97 -2.84 -6.80
N ASP A 247 -10.69 -2.88 -5.68
CA ASP A 247 -12.11 -3.28 -5.71
C ASP A 247 -12.95 -2.23 -6.43
N TYR A 248 -12.65 -0.94 -6.20
CA TYR A 248 -13.29 0.15 -6.93
C TYR A 248 -13.07 0.05 -8.43
N ASN A 249 -11.84 -0.21 -8.87
CA ASN A 249 -11.55 -0.31 -10.29
C ASN A 249 -12.14 -1.57 -10.92
N ILE A 250 -12.13 -2.72 -10.23
CA ILE A 250 -12.72 -3.94 -10.77
C ILE A 250 -14.24 -3.83 -10.84
N VAL A 251 -14.89 -3.55 -9.70
CA VAL A 251 -16.35 -3.47 -9.62
C VAL A 251 -16.87 -2.30 -10.45
N GLY A 252 -16.23 -1.14 -10.35
CA GLY A 252 -16.57 0.03 -11.13
C GLY A 252 -16.43 -0.21 -12.63
N SER A 253 -15.38 -0.89 -13.10
CA SER A 253 -15.22 -1.19 -14.52
C SER A 253 -16.28 -2.16 -15.02
N ILE A 254 -16.70 -3.13 -14.20
CA ILE A 254 -17.81 -4.04 -14.54
C ILE A 254 -19.11 -3.25 -14.67
N ILE A 255 -19.43 -2.39 -13.69
CA ILE A 255 -20.64 -1.56 -13.72
C ILE A 255 -20.63 -0.62 -14.93
N TYR A 256 -19.50 0.05 -15.18
CA TYR A 256 -19.33 0.94 -16.33
C TYR A 256 -19.51 0.20 -17.65
N GLY A 257 -18.93 -0.99 -17.79
CA GLY A 257 -19.09 -1.85 -18.96
C GLY A 257 -20.53 -2.34 -19.17
N ILE A 258 -21.26 -2.64 -18.10
CA ILE A 258 -22.70 -2.98 -18.21
C ILE A 258 -23.50 -1.74 -18.60
N GLY A 259 -23.22 -0.58 -17.99
CA GLY A 259 -23.90 0.68 -18.30
C GLY A 259 -23.76 1.09 -19.76
N SER A 260 -22.60 0.87 -20.37
CA SER A 260 -22.36 1.21 -21.78
C SER A 260 -23.18 0.36 -22.75
N LEU A 261 -23.52 -0.90 -22.39
CA LEU A 261 -24.44 -1.73 -23.16
C LEU A 261 -25.87 -1.15 -23.21
N PHE A 262 -26.24 -0.33 -22.22
CA PHE A 262 -27.54 0.33 -22.14
C PHE A 262 -27.48 1.83 -22.52
N GLY A 263 -26.34 2.33 -23.00
CA GLY A 263 -26.16 3.74 -23.38
C GLY A 263 -26.11 4.71 -22.19
N LEU A 264 -25.76 4.22 -20.99
CA LEU A 264 -25.70 5.00 -19.75
C LEU A 264 -24.29 5.53 -19.41
N ALA A 265 -23.29 5.30 -20.28
CA ALA A 265 -21.87 5.44 -19.98
C ALA A 265 -21.04 5.93 -21.18
#